data_AF-A0A225AT39-F1
#
_entry.id   AF-A0A225AT39-F1
#
_cell.length_a   1.000
_cell.length_b   1.000
_cell.length_c   1.000
_cell.angle_alpha   90.00
_cell.angle_beta   90.00
_cell.angle_gamma   90.00
#
_symmetry.space_group_name_H-M   'P 1'
#
loop_
_entity.id
_entity.type
_entity.pdbx_description
1 polymer ?
#
loop_
_entity_poly.entity_id
_entity_poly.type
_entity_poly.pdbx_seq_one_letter_code
_entity_poly.pdbx_strand_id
1 'polypeptide(L)'
;MRLSDSPTGGSRLKNRSAKDIKDGVKEFLENVAPWTELRKDRVGNYALKKFLGGLLKSWDSLGPSRHTTGDERRFQTRLVTAYQHELGNALSGNYSPAFEPDSPLKLRMRIRNLNDEFVLAMTRTGHTKVFRDVNGTPDRIFVRDKDVQEEEDIYEWIRGLYQQISQILDDERGGILQTVNHYFADNLTAIRQQRVSTRLDFPGFVNGANFDLDVVSKEVYLGNEDLAYYKVALGRFNDNIVIQVTERIILGPAGAVKLFSPDYVGDLEDNELIGIAGESYAIFLLRGELMAKCEKFRVTLEVAKREAI
;
A
#
# COMPACT_ATOMS: atom_id res chain seq x y z
N MET A 1 -95.17 -24.79 34.30
CA MET A 1 -96.24 -24.78 33.27
C MET A 1 -95.57 -24.39 31.95
N ARG A 2 -95.68 -25.25 30.95
CA ARG A 2 -95.08 -25.10 29.60
C ARG A 2 -95.71 -23.93 28.84
N LEU A 3 -95.08 -23.66 27.69
CA LEU A 3 -95.54 -23.01 26.44
C LEU A 3 -94.83 -21.65 26.26
N SER A 4 -94.09 -21.39 25.18
CA SER A 4 -94.34 -21.80 23.79
C SER A 4 -93.07 -21.68 22.94
N ASP A 5 -92.94 -22.58 21.98
CA ASP A 5 -92.02 -22.52 20.85
C ASP A 5 -92.34 -21.34 19.93
N SER A 6 -91.30 -20.70 19.37
CA SER A 6 -91.42 -20.06 18.05
C SER A 6 -90.14 -20.28 17.23
N PRO A 7 -90.25 -20.40 15.90
CA PRO A 7 -89.28 -21.08 15.05
C PRO A 7 -88.41 -20.06 14.31
N THR A 8 -87.25 -19.71 14.86
CA THR A 8 -86.23 -19.01 14.07
C THR A 8 -85.30 -20.03 13.45
N GLY A 9 -85.50 -20.30 12.16
CA GLY A 9 -84.66 -21.16 11.34
C GLY A 9 -83.19 -20.78 11.51
N GLY A 10 -82.44 -21.64 12.20
CA GLY A 10 -81.00 -21.49 12.34
C GLY A 10 -80.34 -21.72 10.99
N SER A 11 -79.98 -20.65 10.28
CA SER A 11 -79.00 -20.74 9.20
C SER A 11 -77.68 -21.20 9.82
N ARG A 12 -77.36 -22.50 9.68
CA ARG A 12 -76.03 -23.02 9.99
C ARG A 12 -75.04 -22.39 9.02
N LEU A 13 -74.45 -21.27 9.41
CA LEU A 13 -73.24 -20.75 8.80
C LEU A 13 -72.14 -21.77 9.07
N LYS A 14 -71.83 -22.58 8.04
CA LYS A 14 -70.72 -23.52 8.07
C LYS A 14 -69.44 -22.69 7.99
N ASN A 15 -68.91 -22.27 9.14
CA ASN A 15 -67.59 -21.65 9.18
C ASN A 15 -66.59 -22.67 8.66
N ARG A 16 -65.95 -22.35 7.53
CA ARG A 16 -64.86 -23.16 6.98
C ARG A 16 -63.75 -23.21 8.02
N SER A 17 -63.25 -24.41 8.33
CA SER A 17 -62.12 -24.52 9.24
C SER A 17 -60.87 -23.91 8.58
N ALA A 18 -59.88 -23.50 9.39
CA ALA A 18 -58.61 -22.98 8.86
C ALA A 18 -57.94 -23.97 7.88
N LYS A 19 -58.20 -25.27 8.04
CA LYS A 19 -57.76 -26.33 7.15
C LYS A 19 -58.50 -26.31 5.81
N ASP A 20 -59.83 -26.17 5.83
CA ASP A 20 -60.64 -26.04 4.61
C ASP A 20 -60.30 -24.77 3.81
N ILE A 21 -59.86 -23.72 4.51
CA ILE A 21 -59.37 -22.48 3.88
C ILE A 21 -57.98 -22.73 3.28
N LYS A 22 -57.03 -23.36 3.99
CA LYS A 22 -55.71 -23.70 3.44
C LYS A 22 -55.83 -24.61 2.20
N ASP A 23 -56.69 -25.62 2.24
CA ASP A 23 -56.90 -26.56 1.14
C ASP A 23 -57.59 -25.89 -0.06
N GLY A 24 -58.63 -25.09 0.18
CA GLY A 24 -59.30 -24.33 -0.89
C GLY A 24 -58.44 -23.22 -1.50
N VAL A 25 -57.57 -22.59 -0.72
CA VAL A 25 -56.59 -21.60 -1.22
C VAL A 25 -55.52 -22.29 -2.07
N LYS A 26 -55.06 -23.47 -1.66
CA LYS A 26 -54.11 -24.26 -2.46
C LYS A 26 -54.72 -24.65 -3.81
N GLU A 27 -55.95 -25.16 -3.80
CA GLU A 27 -56.68 -25.53 -5.02
C GLU A 27 -56.95 -24.32 -5.92
N PHE A 28 -57.23 -23.15 -5.34
CA PHE A 28 -57.39 -21.89 -6.07
C PHE A 28 -56.08 -21.44 -6.74
N LEU A 29 -54.96 -21.46 -6.02
CA LEU A 29 -53.65 -21.09 -6.56
C LEU A 29 -53.14 -22.06 -7.64
N GLU A 30 -53.56 -23.32 -7.58
CA GLU A 30 -53.17 -24.37 -8.53
C GLU A 30 -54.07 -24.45 -9.77
N ASN A 31 -55.26 -23.86 -9.77
CA ASN A 31 -56.24 -24.02 -10.86
C ASN A 31 -56.80 -22.70 -11.45
N VAL A 32 -56.47 -21.54 -10.88
CA VAL A 32 -57.01 -20.25 -11.33
C VAL A 32 -55.93 -19.33 -11.88
N ALA A 33 -56.06 -18.89 -13.13
CA ALA A 33 -55.21 -17.85 -13.71
C ALA A 33 -55.39 -16.51 -12.95
N PRO A 34 -54.33 -15.72 -12.73
CA PRO A 34 -52.98 -15.83 -13.30
C PRO A 34 -52.00 -16.70 -12.49
N TRP A 35 -52.43 -17.31 -11.39
CA TRP A 35 -51.56 -18.01 -10.42
C TRP A 35 -50.95 -19.30 -10.98
N THR A 36 -51.69 -19.96 -11.89
CA THR A 36 -51.24 -21.14 -12.65
C THR A 36 -50.19 -20.83 -13.71
N GLU A 37 -50.12 -19.58 -14.17
CA GLU A 37 -49.18 -19.10 -15.18
C GLU A 37 -47.88 -18.57 -14.56
N LEU A 38 -47.79 -18.56 -13.22
CA LEU A 38 -46.61 -18.10 -12.53
C LEU A 38 -45.45 -19.08 -12.68
N ARG A 39 -44.29 -18.51 -12.99
CA ARG A 39 -43.02 -19.23 -13.09
C ARG A 39 -42.70 -19.94 -11.77
N LYS A 40 -42.67 -21.27 -11.79
CA LYS A 40 -42.48 -22.14 -10.61
C LYS A 40 -41.16 -21.88 -9.87
N ASP A 41 -40.15 -21.34 -10.56
CA ASP A 41 -38.86 -20.91 -10.03
C ASP A 41 -38.92 -19.60 -9.23
N ARG A 42 -40.04 -18.86 -9.29
CA ARG A 42 -40.23 -17.54 -8.65
C ARG A 42 -41.32 -17.50 -7.60
N VAL A 43 -41.94 -18.64 -7.29
CA VAL A 43 -43.04 -18.75 -6.31
C VAL A 43 -42.60 -19.50 -5.05
N GLY A 44 -43.15 -19.11 -3.91
CA GLY A 44 -42.90 -19.74 -2.61
C GLY A 44 -41.74 -19.16 -1.81
N ASN A 45 -41.63 -19.61 -0.55
CA ASN A 45 -40.70 -19.07 0.46
C ASN A 45 -39.22 -19.27 0.07
N TYR A 46 -38.89 -20.39 -0.60
CA TYR A 46 -37.53 -20.66 -1.07
C TYR A 46 -37.06 -19.66 -2.14
N ALA A 47 -37.89 -19.39 -3.16
CA ALA A 47 -37.59 -18.41 -4.20
C ALA A 47 -37.43 -17.00 -3.62
N LEU A 48 -38.30 -16.63 -2.67
CA LEU A 48 -38.25 -15.37 -1.94
C LEU A 48 -36.92 -15.20 -1.17
N LYS A 49 -36.51 -16.23 -0.41
CA LYS A 49 -35.23 -16.26 0.33
C LYS A 49 -34.02 -16.17 -0.59
N LYS A 50 -34.02 -16.92 -1.70
CA LYS A 50 -32.94 -16.91 -2.69
C LYS A 50 -32.79 -15.53 -3.34
N PHE A 51 -33.92 -14.92 -3.73
CA PHE A 51 -33.93 -13.58 -4.32
C PHE A 51 -33.47 -12.52 -3.32
N LEU A 52 -33.96 -12.58 -2.07
CA LEU A 52 -33.51 -11.70 -0.99
C LEU A 52 -31.99 -11.83 -0.75
N GLY A 53 -31.44 -13.05 -0.74
CA GLY A 53 -30.00 -13.27 -0.61
C GLY A 53 -29.19 -12.67 -1.76
N GLY A 54 -29.70 -12.74 -2.99
CA GLY A 54 -29.09 -12.08 -4.15
C GLY A 54 -29.12 -10.55 -4.05
N LEU A 55 -30.24 -9.98 -3.62
CA LEU A 55 -30.38 -8.55 -3.37
C LEU A 55 -29.47 -8.06 -2.24
N LEU A 56 -29.37 -8.81 -1.14
CA LEU A 56 -28.50 -8.47 -0.01
C LEU A 56 -27.03 -8.46 -0.44
N LYS A 57 -26.61 -9.46 -1.22
CA LYS A 57 -25.24 -9.51 -1.77
C LYS A 57 -24.94 -8.34 -2.70
N SER A 58 -25.91 -7.94 -3.54
CA SER A 58 -25.79 -6.77 -4.41
C SER A 58 -25.71 -5.48 -3.59
N TRP A 59 -26.53 -5.36 -2.54
CA TRP A 59 -26.51 -4.22 -1.63
C TRP A 59 -25.18 -4.13 -0.84
N ASP A 60 -24.69 -5.25 -0.31
CA ASP A 60 -23.38 -5.32 0.37
C ASP A 60 -22.24 -4.88 -0.56
N SER A 61 -22.33 -5.23 -1.86
CA SER A 61 -21.33 -4.83 -2.85
C SER A 61 -21.29 -3.33 -3.14
N LEU A 62 -22.38 -2.59 -2.89
CA LEU A 62 -22.42 -1.12 -3.01
C LEU A 62 -21.72 -0.41 -1.84
N GLY A 63 -21.42 -1.15 -0.77
CA GLY A 63 -20.82 -0.61 0.45
C GLY A 63 -21.76 0.32 1.23
N PRO A 64 -21.25 0.97 2.30
CA PRO A 64 -22.05 1.82 3.17
C PRO A 64 -22.60 3.03 2.41
N SER A 65 -23.73 3.57 2.91
CA SER A 65 -24.27 4.86 2.48
C SER A 65 -23.19 5.93 2.53
N ARG A 66 -23.19 6.82 1.53
CA ARG A 66 -22.37 8.04 1.42
C ARG A 66 -23.25 9.18 0.89
N HIS A 67 -24.50 9.23 1.35
CA HIS A 67 -25.49 10.20 0.86
C HIS A 67 -25.46 11.53 1.62
N THR A 68 -24.87 11.52 2.81
CA THR A 68 -24.72 12.71 3.67
C THR A 68 -23.25 12.98 3.88
N THR A 69 -22.89 14.23 4.14
CA THR A 69 -21.50 14.62 4.44
C THR A 69 -20.95 13.86 5.65
N GLY A 70 -21.80 13.57 6.65
CA GLY A 70 -21.44 12.72 7.78
C GLY A 70 -21.13 11.26 7.40
N ASP A 71 -21.90 10.68 6.49
CA ASP A 71 -21.67 9.33 5.96
C ASP A 71 -20.37 9.27 5.12
N GLU A 72 -20.15 10.27 4.25
CA GLU A 72 -18.96 10.41 3.42
C GLU A 72 -17.70 10.54 4.27
N ARG A 73 -17.71 11.42 5.28
CA ARG A 73 -16.61 11.58 6.24
C ARG A 73 -16.32 10.26 6.94
N ARG A 74 -17.35 9.56 7.44
CA ARG A 74 -17.19 8.27 8.11
C ARG A 74 -16.58 7.22 7.19
N PHE A 75 -16.99 7.19 5.92
CA PHE A 75 -16.43 6.29 4.93
C PHE A 75 -14.95 6.60 4.63
N GLN A 76 -14.63 7.86 4.37
CA GLN A 76 -13.26 8.29 4.11
C GLN A 76 -12.36 8.02 5.31
N THR A 77 -12.77 8.39 6.53
CA THR A 77 -12.00 8.08 7.74
C THR A 77 -11.71 6.58 7.85
N ARG A 78 -12.70 5.71 7.63
CA ARG A 78 -12.47 4.25 7.64
C ARG A 78 -11.48 3.80 6.57
N LEU A 79 -11.58 4.35 5.36
CA LEU A 79 -10.67 4.06 4.26
C LEU A 79 -9.24 4.48 4.60
N VAL A 80 -9.06 5.69 5.14
CA VAL A 80 -7.73 6.20 5.49
C VAL A 80 -7.14 5.45 6.67
N THR A 81 -7.93 5.11 7.68
CA THR A 81 -7.46 4.24 8.78
C THR A 81 -6.98 2.90 8.26
N ALA A 82 -7.73 2.27 7.34
CA ALA A 82 -7.31 1.01 6.74
C ALA A 82 -6.03 1.18 5.90
N TYR A 83 -5.94 2.25 5.10
CA TYR A 83 -4.74 2.60 4.35
C TYR A 83 -3.53 2.76 5.27
N GLN A 84 -3.63 3.54 6.34
CA GLN A 84 -2.51 3.78 7.27
C GLN A 84 -2.09 2.50 8.00
N HIS A 85 -3.04 1.64 8.35
CA HIS A 85 -2.74 0.34 8.93
C HIS A 85 -1.93 -0.54 7.97
N GLU A 86 -2.40 -0.68 6.72
CA GLU A 86 -1.71 -1.48 5.70
C GLU A 86 -0.36 -0.86 5.31
N LEU A 87 -0.28 0.46 5.21
CA LEU A 87 0.97 1.18 4.98
C LEU A 87 1.97 0.95 6.12
N GLY A 88 1.51 1.02 7.38
CA GLY A 88 2.33 0.74 8.55
C GLY A 88 2.90 -0.67 8.53
N ASN A 89 2.07 -1.66 8.17
CA ASN A 89 2.49 -3.04 7.98
C ASN A 89 3.53 -3.18 6.87
N ALA A 90 3.26 -2.59 5.70
CA ALA A 90 4.14 -2.63 4.53
C ALA A 90 5.49 -1.95 4.77
N LEU A 91 5.52 -0.82 5.50
CA LEU A 91 6.74 -0.11 5.88
C LEU A 91 7.52 -0.82 6.99
N SER A 92 6.84 -1.56 7.86
CA SER A 92 7.49 -2.37 8.90
C SER A 92 8.02 -3.70 8.37
N GLY A 93 7.70 -4.06 7.11
CA GLY A 93 8.06 -5.34 6.52
C GLY A 93 7.12 -6.50 6.90
N ASN A 94 5.98 -6.21 7.52
CA ASN A 94 4.96 -7.18 7.88
C ASN A 94 4.03 -7.40 6.69
N TYR A 95 4.37 -8.37 5.84
CA TYR A 95 3.62 -8.64 4.62
C TYR A 95 2.64 -9.79 4.78
N SER A 96 1.56 -9.76 4.01
CA SER A 96 0.71 -10.94 3.83
C SER A 96 1.50 -12.08 3.18
N PRO A 97 1.39 -13.33 3.67
CA PRO A 97 2.03 -14.48 3.04
C PRO A 97 1.48 -14.78 1.64
N ALA A 98 0.33 -14.22 1.29
CA ALA A 98 -0.26 -14.35 -0.04
C ALA A 98 0.43 -13.47 -1.11
N PHE A 99 1.34 -12.58 -0.73
CA PHE A 99 2.03 -11.72 -1.67
C PHE A 99 3.22 -12.41 -2.32
N GLU A 100 3.26 -12.37 -3.65
CA GLU A 100 4.40 -12.80 -4.46
C GLU A 100 5.70 -12.08 -4.07
N PRO A 101 6.88 -12.69 -4.29
CA PRO A 101 8.17 -12.11 -3.94
C PRO A 101 8.41 -10.70 -4.49
N ASP A 102 7.96 -10.42 -5.72
CA ASP A 102 8.14 -9.14 -6.42
C ASP A 102 6.99 -8.14 -6.24
N SER A 103 6.03 -8.49 -5.37
CA SER A 103 4.79 -7.73 -5.24
C SER A 103 5.07 -6.24 -4.94
N PRO A 104 4.38 -5.30 -5.62
CA PRO A 104 4.54 -3.88 -5.35
C PRO A 104 4.13 -3.48 -3.94
N LEU A 105 3.36 -4.34 -3.25
CA LEU A 105 2.88 -4.13 -1.89
C LEU A 105 3.96 -4.42 -0.83
N LYS A 106 5.11 -5.02 -1.21
CA LYS A 106 6.24 -5.24 -0.32
C LYS A 106 7.11 -3.99 -0.18
N LEU A 107 6.50 -2.90 0.27
CA LEU A 107 7.05 -1.55 0.19
C LEU A 107 8.43 -1.41 0.86
N ARG A 108 8.62 -1.91 2.09
CA ARG A 108 9.92 -1.85 2.79
C ARG A 108 11.03 -2.60 2.06
N MET A 109 10.70 -3.72 1.43
CA MET A 109 11.65 -4.52 0.63
C MET A 109 12.04 -3.76 -0.64
N ARG A 110 11.07 -3.15 -1.33
CA ARG A 110 11.35 -2.34 -2.51
C ARG A 110 12.20 -1.11 -2.18
N ILE A 111 11.88 -0.41 -1.09
CA ILE A 111 12.68 0.73 -0.63
C ILE A 111 14.12 0.30 -0.34
N ARG A 112 14.31 -0.85 0.31
CA ARG A 112 15.65 -1.40 0.55
C ARG A 112 16.38 -1.68 -0.77
N ASN A 113 15.75 -2.36 -1.71
CA ASN A 113 16.35 -2.66 -3.00
C ASN A 113 16.73 -1.39 -3.76
N LEU A 114 15.88 -0.35 -3.74
CA LEU A 114 16.18 0.95 -4.35
C LEU A 114 17.36 1.65 -3.67
N ASN A 115 17.45 1.60 -2.34
CA ASN A 115 18.60 2.14 -1.61
C ASN A 115 19.88 1.37 -1.94
N ASP A 116 19.81 0.04 -2.05
CA ASP A 116 20.95 -0.81 -2.43
C ASP A 116 21.40 -0.50 -3.87
N GLU A 117 20.46 -0.35 -4.81
CA GLU A 117 20.72 0.07 -6.19
C GLU A 117 21.34 1.46 -6.26
N PHE A 118 20.85 2.42 -5.47
CA PHE A 118 21.41 3.76 -5.36
C PHE A 118 22.86 3.72 -4.84
N VAL A 119 23.13 2.97 -3.76
CA VAL A 119 24.48 2.80 -3.19
C VAL A 119 25.42 2.18 -4.23
N LEU A 120 24.96 1.18 -4.96
CA LEU A 120 25.72 0.55 -6.05
C LEU A 120 26.00 1.55 -7.17
N ALA A 121 25.02 2.36 -7.58
CA ALA A 121 25.18 3.39 -8.58
C ALA A 121 26.20 4.45 -8.13
N MET A 122 26.06 4.99 -6.92
CA MET A 122 26.98 5.98 -6.36
C MET A 122 28.42 5.44 -6.22
N THR A 123 28.56 4.17 -5.87
CA THR A 123 29.85 3.50 -5.85
C THR A 123 30.48 3.46 -7.25
N ARG A 124 29.68 3.13 -8.29
CA ARG A 124 30.15 3.01 -9.67
C ARG A 124 30.37 4.33 -10.39
N THR A 125 29.54 5.34 -10.15
CA THR A 125 29.48 6.55 -10.99
C THR A 125 29.55 7.88 -10.22
N GLY A 126 29.51 7.86 -8.89
CA GLY A 126 29.49 9.06 -8.04
C GLY A 126 30.81 9.82 -7.92
N HIS A 127 31.93 9.23 -8.34
CA HIS A 127 33.24 9.87 -8.29
C HIS A 127 33.44 10.83 -9.47
N THR A 128 33.96 12.03 -9.19
CA THR A 128 34.30 13.04 -10.21
C THR A 128 35.74 12.93 -10.73
N LYS A 129 36.62 12.26 -9.98
CA LYS A 129 38.00 11.94 -10.40
C LYS A 129 38.12 10.45 -10.68
N VAL A 130 38.76 10.11 -11.80
CA VAL A 130 39.12 8.72 -12.12
C VAL A 130 40.27 8.30 -11.21
N PHE A 131 40.00 7.43 -10.23
CA PHE A 131 41.05 6.84 -9.39
C PHE A 131 41.76 5.76 -10.21
N ARG A 132 43.06 5.94 -10.44
CA ARG A 132 43.89 4.98 -11.17
C ARG A 132 44.48 3.95 -10.21
N ASP A 133 44.56 2.71 -10.67
CA ASP A 133 45.31 1.67 -9.98
C ASP A 133 46.83 1.90 -10.13
N VAL A 134 47.65 1.16 -9.37
CA VAL A 134 49.11 1.17 -9.35
C VAL A 134 49.75 1.10 -10.74
N ASN A 135 49.06 0.43 -11.67
CA ASN A 135 49.53 0.16 -13.04
C ASN A 135 49.02 1.17 -14.08
N GLY A 136 48.32 2.24 -13.68
CA GLY A 136 47.80 3.26 -14.60
C GLY A 136 46.60 2.83 -15.44
N THR A 137 46.12 1.59 -15.29
CA THR A 137 44.88 1.08 -15.88
C THR A 137 43.64 1.58 -15.12
N PRO A 138 42.55 1.95 -15.82
CA PRO A 138 41.26 2.23 -15.18
C PRO A 138 40.76 0.98 -14.46
N ASP A 139 40.36 1.12 -13.21
CA ASP A 139 39.80 0.03 -12.42
C ASP A 139 38.43 -0.38 -12.99
N ARG A 140 38.24 -1.68 -13.27
CA ARG A 140 37.14 -2.20 -14.13
C ARG A 140 35.75 -2.14 -13.50
N ILE A 141 35.65 -1.69 -12.25
CA ILE A 141 34.39 -1.47 -11.52
C ILE A 141 33.69 -0.18 -11.97
N PHE A 142 34.35 0.67 -12.78
CA PHE A 142 33.95 2.06 -13.02
C PHE A 142 33.83 2.43 -14.51
N VAL A 143 32.84 1.86 -15.22
CA VAL A 143 32.48 2.30 -16.59
C VAL A 143 31.08 2.92 -16.57
N ARG A 144 30.95 4.10 -17.19
CA ARG A 144 29.69 4.85 -17.34
C ARG A 144 28.88 4.31 -18.51
N ASP A 145 27.57 4.15 -18.30
CA ASP A 145 26.57 4.30 -19.36
C ASP A 145 25.76 5.58 -19.09
N LYS A 146 25.39 6.28 -20.17
CA LYS A 146 24.62 7.52 -20.13
C LYS A 146 23.19 7.28 -20.63
N ASP A 147 22.34 8.21 -20.18
CA ASP A 147 21.02 8.61 -20.71
C ASP A 147 19.82 8.11 -19.92
N VAL A 148 19.28 8.99 -19.07
CA VAL A 148 17.84 9.08 -18.80
C VAL A 148 17.45 10.56 -18.70
N GLN A 149 16.48 10.98 -19.49
CA GLN A 149 15.79 12.27 -19.41
C GLN A 149 14.66 12.16 -18.37
N GLU A 150 14.55 13.14 -17.48
CA GLU A 150 13.48 13.24 -16.48
C GLU A 150 12.33 14.12 -17.00
N GLU A 151 11.10 13.67 -16.78
CA GLU A 151 9.84 14.36 -17.07
C GLU A 151 9.19 14.83 -15.75
N GLU A 152 8.60 16.03 -15.76
CA GLU A 152 7.98 16.71 -14.60
C GLU A 152 6.55 16.17 -14.29
N ASP A 153 6.03 16.01 -13.05
CA ASP A 153 5.62 17.02 -12.06
C ASP A 153 5.46 16.47 -10.60
N ILE A 154 6.27 16.95 -9.63
CA ILE A 154 6.15 16.80 -8.14
C ILE A 154 7.01 17.89 -7.42
N TYR A 155 7.15 19.07 -8.06
CA TYR A 155 8.36 19.90 -7.97
C TYR A 155 8.60 20.66 -6.68
N GLU A 156 7.59 20.97 -5.88
CA GLU A 156 7.83 21.75 -4.66
C GLU A 156 8.43 20.89 -3.53
N TRP A 157 7.95 19.65 -3.38
CA TRP A 157 8.52 18.69 -2.43
C TRP A 157 9.88 18.18 -2.91
N ILE A 158 10.02 17.92 -4.21
CA ILE A 158 11.30 17.54 -4.81
C ILE A 158 12.34 18.68 -4.74
N ARG A 159 11.96 19.96 -4.87
CA ARG A 159 12.91 21.08 -4.68
C ARG A 159 13.43 21.15 -3.25
N GLY A 160 12.58 20.93 -2.25
CA GLY A 160 13.01 20.84 -0.85
C GLY A 160 13.96 19.66 -0.60
N LEU A 161 13.69 18.51 -1.24
CA LEU A 161 14.60 17.36 -1.26
C LEU A 161 15.93 17.68 -1.94
N TYR A 162 15.92 18.32 -3.10
CA TYR A 162 17.13 18.74 -3.81
C TYR A 162 17.94 19.76 -3.02
N GLN A 163 17.30 20.70 -2.32
CA GLN A 163 18.02 21.64 -1.43
C GLN A 163 18.71 20.90 -0.29
N GLN A 164 18.06 19.93 0.34
CA GLN A 164 18.67 19.14 1.41
C GLN A 164 19.76 18.20 0.88
N ILE A 165 19.56 17.57 -0.29
CA ILE A 165 20.59 16.77 -0.96
C ILE A 165 21.78 17.64 -1.34
N SER A 166 21.54 18.86 -1.83
CA SER A 166 22.59 19.82 -2.14
C SER A 166 23.34 20.22 -0.87
N GLN A 167 22.64 20.47 0.24
CA GLN A 167 23.28 20.78 1.51
C GLN A 167 24.13 19.61 2.02
N ILE A 168 23.61 18.38 1.98
CA ILE A 168 24.37 17.17 2.36
C ILE A 168 25.60 17.03 1.45
N LEU A 169 25.45 17.28 0.14
CA LEU A 169 26.55 17.22 -0.80
C LEU A 169 27.58 18.33 -0.55
N ASP A 170 27.15 19.53 -0.21
CA ASP A 170 28.01 20.67 0.09
C ASP A 170 28.76 20.45 1.42
N ASP A 171 28.10 19.90 2.44
CA ASP A 171 28.73 19.49 3.71
C ASP A 171 29.79 18.39 3.50
N GLU A 172 29.55 17.46 2.56
CA GLU A 172 30.53 16.42 2.20
C GLU A 172 31.66 16.94 1.30
N ARG A 173 31.44 18.04 0.58
CA ARG A 173 32.43 18.65 -0.34
C ARG A 173 33.20 19.81 0.28
N GLY A 174 32.71 20.40 1.36
CA GLY A 174 33.27 21.58 2.00
C GLY A 174 33.20 21.51 3.53
N GLY A 175 34.31 21.86 4.20
CA GLY A 175 34.42 21.88 5.66
C GLY A 175 35.46 20.91 6.22
N ILE A 176 35.77 21.05 7.52
CA ILE A 176 36.66 20.10 8.22
C ILE A 176 35.83 18.89 8.62
N LEU A 177 35.91 17.85 7.82
CA LEU A 177 35.18 16.60 8.04
C LEU A 177 35.94 15.74 9.05
N GLN A 178 35.43 15.70 10.28
CA GLN A 178 35.93 14.77 11.30
C GLN A 178 35.16 13.45 11.22
N THR A 179 35.88 12.33 11.33
CA THR A 179 35.28 11.00 11.39
C THR A 179 35.78 10.30 12.66
N VAL A 180 34.87 9.88 13.53
CA VAL A 180 35.19 9.07 14.72
C VAL A 180 35.27 7.58 14.37
N ASN A 181 35.04 7.22 13.10
CA ASN A 181 35.00 5.84 12.64
C ASN A 181 36.41 5.27 12.45
N HIS A 182 36.74 4.21 13.20
CA HIS A 182 38.03 3.49 13.13
C HIS A 182 38.30 2.89 11.74
N TYR A 183 37.25 2.65 10.95
CA TYR A 183 37.35 2.17 9.57
C TYR A 183 38.19 3.07 8.66
N PHE A 184 38.36 4.36 8.94
CA PHE A 184 39.29 5.19 8.16
C PHE A 184 40.73 4.69 8.29
N ALA A 185 41.17 4.44 9.52
CA ALA A 185 42.51 3.92 9.80
C ALA A 185 42.69 2.50 9.26
N ASP A 186 41.66 1.67 9.38
CA ASP A 186 41.68 0.29 8.88
C ASP A 186 41.69 0.26 7.33
N ASN A 187 40.85 1.05 6.67
CA ASN A 187 40.82 1.18 5.21
C ASN A 187 42.13 1.75 4.68
N LEU A 188 42.70 2.77 5.33
CA LEU A 188 43.99 3.35 4.97
C LEU A 188 45.11 2.30 5.10
N THR A 189 45.11 1.53 6.18
CA THR A 189 46.10 0.47 6.42
C THR A 189 45.96 -0.65 5.41
N ALA A 190 44.74 -1.11 5.12
CA ALA A 190 44.46 -2.15 4.13
C ALA A 190 44.87 -1.71 2.71
N ILE A 191 44.52 -0.48 2.31
CA ILE A 191 44.91 0.08 1.00
C ILE A 191 46.44 0.22 0.90
N ARG A 192 47.11 0.65 1.98
CA ARG A 192 48.57 0.73 2.05
C ARG A 192 49.19 -0.67 1.92
N GLN A 193 48.72 -1.66 2.67
CA GLN A 193 49.22 -3.03 2.64
C GLN A 193 49.06 -3.68 1.26
N GLN A 194 47.87 -3.58 0.65
CA GLN A 194 47.60 -4.18 -0.65
C GLN A 194 48.51 -3.60 -1.74
N ARG A 195 48.72 -2.28 -1.76
CA ARG A 195 49.59 -1.62 -2.76
C ARG A 195 51.07 -1.88 -2.54
N VAL A 196 51.53 -1.90 -1.28
CA VAL A 196 52.91 -2.29 -0.97
C VAL A 196 53.14 -3.73 -1.43
N SER A 197 52.21 -4.64 -1.13
CA SER A 197 52.26 -6.03 -1.62
C SER A 197 52.32 -6.11 -3.14
N THR A 198 51.44 -5.41 -3.87
CA THR A 198 51.42 -5.42 -5.35
C THR A 198 52.66 -4.80 -5.99
N ARG A 199 53.27 -3.76 -5.37
CA ARG A 199 54.51 -3.15 -5.86
C ARG A 199 55.76 -3.96 -5.51
N LEU A 200 55.73 -4.66 -4.39
CA LEU A 200 56.79 -5.61 -4.03
C LEU A 200 56.70 -6.89 -4.88
N ASP A 201 55.54 -7.21 -5.46
CA ASP A 201 55.37 -8.28 -6.46
C ASP A 201 55.91 -7.92 -7.86
N PHE A 202 56.54 -6.74 -8.02
CA PHE A 202 57.25 -6.38 -9.25
C PHE A 202 58.45 -7.32 -9.43
N PRO A 203 58.78 -7.77 -10.67
CA PRO A 203 59.73 -8.87 -10.94
C PRO A 203 61.20 -8.68 -10.48
N GLY A 204 61.51 -7.66 -9.68
CA GLY A 204 62.84 -7.42 -9.09
C GLY A 204 62.96 -7.72 -7.59
N PHE A 205 61.87 -8.00 -6.88
CA PHE A 205 61.90 -8.26 -5.43
C PHE A 205 61.99 -9.76 -5.14
N VAL A 206 63.22 -10.26 -5.03
CA VAL A 206 63.52 -11.64 -4.60
C VAL A 206 63.94 -11.67 -3.13
N ASN A 207 63.45 -12.65 -2.39
CA ASN A 207 63.82 -12.86 -0.98
C ASN A 207 65.35 -12.95 -0.83
N GLY A 208 65.93 -12.08 0.00
CA GLY A 208 67.36 -12.06 0.30
C GLY A 208 68.21 -11.07 -0.51
N ALA A 209 67.62 -10.25 -1.38
CA ALA A 209 68.33 -9.17 -2.05
C ALA A 209 68.51 -7.94 -1.14
N ASN A 210 69.64 -7.26 -1.29
CA ASN A 210 69.99 -6.06 -0.51
C ASN A 210 69.48 -4.83 -1.27
N PHE A 211 68.64 -4.01 -0.63
CA PHE A 211 67.98 -2.88 -1.29
C PHE A 211 68.32 -1.56 -0.60
N ASP A 212 68.36 -0.50 -1.41
CA ASP A 212 68.44 0.86 -0.91
C ASP A 212 67.10 1.24 -0.25
N LEU A 213 67.18 1.54 1.05
CA LEU A 213 66.03 1.92 1.87
C LEU A 213 65.34 3.18 1.34
N ASP A 214 66.09 4.06 0.66
CA ASP A 214 65.57 5.31 0.11
C ASP A 214 64.64 5.06 -1.09
N VAL A 215 64.95 4.05 -1.91
CA VAL A 215 64.11 3.58 -3.04
C VAL A 215 62.81 2.94 -2.53
N VAL A 216 62.91 2.12 -1.47
CA VAL A 216 61.73 1.53 -0.82
C VAL A 216 60.88 2.62 -0.17
N SER A 217 61.48 3.61 0.48
CA SER A 217 60.75 4.70 1.14
C SER A 217 59.94 5.54 0.13
N LYS A 218 60.49 5.79 -1.05
CA LYS A 218 59.84 6.55 -2.14
C LYS A 218 58.65 5.82 -2.75
N GLU A 219 58.75 4.50 -2.92
CA GLU A 219 57.63 3.66 -3.39
C GLU A 219 56.53 3.47 -2.32
N VAL A 220 56.90 3.58 -1.04
CA VAL A 220 55.98 3.48 0.11
C VAL A 220 55.28 4.82 0.41
N TYR A 221 55.92 5.96 0.13
CA TYR A 221 55.31 7.30 0.29
C TYR A 221 54.45 7.68 -0.91
N LEU A 222 53.14 7.41 -0.81
CA LEU A 222 52.17 7.91 -1.80
C LEU A 222 50.92 8.48 -1.12
N GLY A 223 50.51 9.66 -1.59
CA GLY A 223 49.30 10.39 -1.21
C GLY A 223 48.01 9.62 -1.53
N ASN A 224 47.72 8.63 -0.70
CA ASN A 224 46.54 7.76 -0.78
C ASN A 224 45.46 8.14 0.24
N GLU A 225 45.72 9.20 1.01
CA GLU A 225 44.79 9.78 1.96
C GLU A 225 43.47 10.11 1.25
N ASP A 226 43.52 10.73 0.07
CA ASP A 226 42.33 11.10 -0.71
C ASP A 226 41.39 9.93 -1.05
N LEU A 227 41.91 8.75 -1.37
CA LEU A 227 41.08 7.57 -1.69
C LEU A 227 40.47 6.96 -0.42
N ALA A 228 41.23 6.90 0.67
CA ALA A 228 40.72 6.44 1.96
C ALA A 228 39.66 7.40 2.50
N TYR A 229 39.89 8.71 2.38
CA TYR A 229 38.92 9.76 2.71
C TYR A 229 37.69 9.66 1.83
N TYR A 230 37.85 9.49 0.51
CA TYR A 230 36.72 9.34 -0.42
C TYR A 230 35.84 8.14 -0.09
N LYS A 231 36.41 6.97 0.25
CA LYS A 231 35.61 5.78 0.63
C LYS A 231 34.76 6.04 1.87
N VAL A 232 35.33 6.75 2.86
CA VAL A 232 34.61 7.09 4.09
C VAL A 232 33.55 8.17 3.84
N ALA A 233 33.87 9.20 3.06
CA ALA A 233 32.92 10.24 2.66
C ALA A 233 31.76 9.67 1.83
N LEU A 234 32.04 8.76 0.90
CA LEU A 234 31.02 8.09 0.09
C LEU A 234 30.07 7.24 0.95
N GLY A 235 30.62 6.47 1.89
CA GLY A 235 29.81 5.70 2.84
C GLY A 235 28.90 6.62 3.67
N ARG A 236 29.47 7.70 4.22
CA ARG A 236 28.73 8.68 5.01
C ARG A 236 27.66 9.40 4.20
N PHE A 237 27.96 9.80 2.96
CA PHE A 237 26.99 10.40 2.05
C PHE A 237 25.83 9.45 1.76
N ASN A 238 26.13 8.20 1.42
CA ASN A 238 25.10 7.20 1.14
C ASN A 238 24.21 6.95 2.37
N ASP A 239 24.80 6.78 3.55
CA ASP A 239 24.07 6.62 4.81
C ASP A 239 23.19 7.86 5.09
N ASN A 240 23.72 9.06 4.86
CA ASN A 240 22.98 10.30 5.02
C ASN A 240 21.79 10.39 4.07
N ILE A 241 21.93 10.00 2.80
CA ILE A 241 20.79 9.96 1.88
C ILE A 241 19.74 8.94 2.33
N VAL A 242 20.14 7.71 2.67
CA VAL A 242 19.19 6.68 3.11
C VAL A 242 18.47 7.12 4.39
N ILE A 243 19.19 7.64 5.38
CA ILE A 243 18.62 7.99 6.68
C ILE A 243 17.84 9.31 6.61
N GLN A 244 18.45 10.37 6.07
CA GLN A 244 17.86 11.71 6.09
C GLN A 244 16.79 11.84 5.01
N VAL A 245 17.09 11.46 3.78
CA VAL A 245 16.17 11.66 2.67
C VAL A 245 15.11 10.58 2.68
N THR A 246 15.51 9.31 2.56
CA THR A 246 14.55 8.22 2.42
C THR A 246 13.77 7.98 3.72
N GLU A 247 14.44 7.71 4.83
CA GLU A 247 13.74 7.31 6.07
C GLU A 247 13.07 8.48 6.80
N ARG A 248 13.67 9.68 6.81
CA ARG A 248 13.15 10.82 7.60
C ARG A 248 12.28 11.79 6.80
N ILE A 249 12.63 12.13 5.56
CA ILE A 249 11.81 13.06 4.78
C ILE A 249 10.70 12.32 4.03
N ILE A 250 11.02 11.24 3.32
CA ILE A 250 10.04 10.53 2.50
C ILE A 250 9.11 9.67 3.34
N LEU A 251 9.67 8.88 4.26
CA LEU A 251 8.92 7.91 5.07
C LEU A 251 8.60 8.40 6.48
N GLY A 252 9.14 9.56 6.85
CA GLY A 252 8.95 10.14 8.17
C GLY A 252 7.51 10.59 8.43
N PRO A 253 7.24 11.13 9.63
CA PRO A 253 5.88 11.50 10.06
C PRO A 253 5.17 12.49 9.12
N ALA A 254 5.92 13.45 8.57
CA ALA A 254 5.43 14.42 7.59
C ALA A 254 5.71 14.01 6.13
N GLY A 255 6.11 12.76 5.92
CA GLY A 255 6.46 12.25 4.60
C GLY A 255 5.25 12.03 3.72
N ALA A 256 5.46 12.09 2.40
CA ALA A 256 4.39 12.08 1.39
C ALA A 256 3.42 10.89 1.55
N VAL A 257 3.93 9.72 1.93
CA VAL A 257 3.10 8.52 2.16
C VAL A 257 2.22 8.59 3.41
N LYS A 258 2.52 9.45 4.38
CA LYS A 258 1.75 9.59 5.63
C LYS A 258 0.85 10.83 5.68
N LEU A 259 0.94 11.72 4.68
CA LEU A 259 0.11 12.92 4.56
C LEU A 259 -1.39 12.58 4.50
N PHE A 260 -1.74 11.46 3.86
CA PHE A 260 -3.12 10.99 3.84
C PHE A 260 -3.46 10.34 5.17
N SER A 261 -4.12 11.09 6.05
CA SER A 261 -4.42 10.70 7.43
C SER A 261 -5.88 10.97 7.84
N PRO A 262 -6.37 10.32 8.92
CA PRO A 262 -7.68 10.64 9.47
C PRO A 262 -7.83 12.10 9.86
N ASP A 263 -6.74 12.72 10.36
CA ASP A 263 -6.70 14.13 10.72
C ASP A 263 -6.86 15.01 9.46
N TYR A 264 -6.15 14.67 8.38
CA TYR A 264 -6.33 15.33 7.07
C TYR A 264 -7.79 15.27 6.61
N VAL A 265 -8.44 14.11 6.67
CA VAL A 265 -9.86 13.97 6.33
C VAL A 265 -10.79 14.70 7.31
N GLY A 266 -10.36 14.86 8.57
CA GLY A 266 -11.06 15.65 9.58
C GLY A 266 -11.09 17.13 9.22
N ASP A 267 -10.00 17.64 8.65
CA ASP A 267 -9.83 19.05 8.30
C ASP A 267 -10.48 19.43 6.95
N LEU A 268 -10.86 18.45 6.13
CA LEU A 268 -11.54 18.70 4.84
C LEU A 268 -12.92 19.36 5.03
N GLU A 269 -13.20 20.31 4.14
CA GLU A 269 -14.51 20.94 4.01
C GLU A 269 -15.54 20.00 3.34
N ASP A 270 -16.82 20.26 3.56
CA ASP A 270 -17.91 19.40 3.07
C ASP A 270 -17.95 19.30 1.53
N ASN A 271 -17.57 20.36 0.80
CA ASN A 271 -17.45 20.36 -0.66
C ASN A 271 -16.32 19.45 -1.17
N GLU A 272 -15.18 19.44 -0.48
CA GLU A 272 -14.02 18.60 -0.80
C GLU A 272 -14.34 17.13 -0.50
N LEU A 273 -15.04 16.87 0.60
CA LEU A 273 -15.51 15.52 0.96
C LEU A 273 -16.45 14.93 -0.09
N ILE A 274 -17.39 15.71 -0.59
CA ILE A 274 -18.29 15.31 -1.68
C ILE A 274 -17.49 15.06 -2.96
N GLY A 275 -16.49 15.89 -3.25
CA GLY A 275 -15.61 15.69 -4.41
C GLY A 275 -14.83 14.38 -4.36
N ILE A 276 -14.44 13.92 -3.16
CA ILE A 276 -13.58 12.74 -2.97
C ILE A 276 -14.38 11.45 -2.78
N ALA A 277 -15.47 11.47 -1.97
CA ALA A 277 -16.24 10.27 -1.63
C ALA A 277 -17.74 10.38 -1.88
N GLY A 278 -18.20 11.49 -2.44
CA GLY A 278 -19.58 11.65 -2.84
C GLY A 278 -19.96 10.61 -3.88
N GLU A 279 -21.18 10.09 -3.76
CA GLU A 279 -21.66 9.11 -4.72
C GLU A 279 -22.14 9.75 -6.01
N SER A 280 -21.86 9.07 -7.12
CA SER A 280 -22.51 9.41 -8.37
C SER A 280 -24.03 9.25 -8.24
N TYR A 281 -24.77 10.11 -8.94
CA TYR A 281 -26.23 10.07 -8.97
C TYR A 281 -26.79 8.69 -9.36
N ALA A 282 -26.09 7.96 -10.25
CA ALA A 282 -26.47 6.60 -10.64
C ALA A 282 -26.40 5.61 -9.47
N ILE A 283 -25.35 5.68 -8.63
CA ILE A 283 -25.19 4.80 -7.46
C ILE A 283 -26.22 5.14 -6.39
N PHE A 284 -26.50 6.44 -6.18
CA PHE A 284 -27.54 6.90 -5.27
C PHE A 284 -28.92 6.30 -5.63
N LEU A 285 -29.32 6.41 -6.90
CA LEU A 285 -30.59 5.86 -7.37
C LEU A 285 -30.64 4.34 -7.24
N LEU A 286 -29.58 3.65 -7.64
CA LEU A 286 -29.49 2.19 -7.54
C LEU A 286 -29.59 1.73 -6.09
N ARG A 287 -28.92 2.41 -5.16
CA ARG A 287 -29.04 2.10 -3.72
C ARG A 287 -30.47 2.32 -3.23
N GLY A 288 -31.10 3.43 -3.60
CA GLY A 288 -32.49 3.71 -3.25
C GLY A 288 -33.44 2.61 -3.73
N GLU A 289 -33.29 2.18 -4.99
CA GLU A 289 -34.11 1.11 -5.57
C GLU A 289 -33.89 -0.24 -4.87
N LEU A 290 -32.62 -0.61 -4.62
CA LEU A 290 -32.29 -1.86 -3.93
C LEU A 290 -32.77 -1.86 -2.48
N MET A 291 -32.62 -0.75 -1.76
CA MET A 291 -33.09 -0.62 -0.38
C MET A 291 -34.61 -0.75 -0.30
N ALA A 292 -35.35 -0.09 -1.20
CA ALA A 292 -36.80 -0.21 -1.28
C ALA A 292 -37.25 -1.65 -1.60
N LYS A 293 -36.55 -2.33 -2.54
CA LYS A 293 -36.81 -3.75 -2.85
C LYS A 293 -36.53 -4.63 -1.64
N CYS A 294 -35.35 -4.52 -1.02
CA CYS A 294 -34.98 -5.30 0.16
C CYS A 294 -36.00 -5.17 1.28
N GLU A 295 -36.44 -3.95 1.61
CA GLU A 295 -37.40 -3.72 2.68
C GLU A 295 -38.76 -4.31 2.36
N LYS A 296 -39.27 -4.11 1.13
CA LYS A 296 -40.54 -4.70 0.68
C LYS A 296 -40.50 -6.22 0.75
N PHE A 297 -39.42 -6.85 0.30
CA PHE A 297 -39.26 -8.30 0.34
C PHE A 297 -39.08 -8.83 1.77
N ARG A 298 -38.37 -8.11 2.64
CA ARG A 298 -38.20 -8.45 4.05
C ARG A 298 -39.55 -8.45 4.78
N VAL A 299 -40.34 -7.38 4.61
CA VAL A 299 -41.69 -7.28 5.20
C VAL A 299 -42.60 -8.40 4.68
N THR A 300 -42.58 -8.66 3.36
CA THR A 300 -43.37 -9.74 2.74
C THR A 300 -42.99 -11.11 3.32
N LEU A 301 -41.69 -11.36 3.55
CA LEU A 301 -41.19 -12.59 4.12
C LEU A 301 -41.59 -12.75 5.60
N GLU A 302 -41.60 -11.67 6.38
CA GLU A 302 -42.08 -11.69 7.77
C GLU A 302 -43.58 -11.96 7.87
N VAL A 303 -44.40 -11.33 7.01
CA VAL A 303 -45.84 -11.64 6.93
C VAL A 303 -46.04 -13.10 6.52
N ALA A 304 -45.33 -13.57 5.49
CA ALA A 304 -45.43 -14.96 5.05
C ALA A 304 -45.02 -15.98 6.13
N LYS A 305 -44.08 -15.64 7.02
CA LYS A 305 -43.73 -16.48 8.18
C LYS A 305 -44.84 -16.50 9.24
N ARG A 306 -45.47 -15.36 9.51
CA ARG A 306 -46.54 -15.25 10.52
C ARG A 306 -47.80 -16.00 10.11
N GLU A 307 -48.17 -15.93 8.83
CA GLU A 307 -49.35 -16.60 8.27
C GLU A 307 -49.13 -18.10 7.96
N ALA A 308 -47.88 -18.58 8.01
CA ALA A 308 -47.55 -19.99 7.77
C ALA A 308 -47.69 -20.88 9.02
N ILE A 309 -48.11 -20.32 10.16
CA ILE A 309 -48.47 -21.04 11.39
C ILE A 309 -49.95 -21.44 11.29
#